data_AF-A0A3D2C5L9-F1
#
_entry.id   AF-A0A3D2C5L9-F1
#
_cell.length_a   1.000
_cell.length_b   1.000
_cell.length_c   1.000
_cell.angle_alpha   90.00
_cell.angle_beta   90.00
_cell.angle_gamma   90.00
#
_symmetry.space_group_name_H-M   'P 1'
#
loop_
_entity.id
_entity.type
_entity.pdbx_description
1 polymer ?
#
loop_
_entity_poly.entity_id
_entity_poly.type
_entity_poly.pdbx_seq_one_letter_code
_entity_poly.pdbx_strand_id
1 'polypeptide(L)'
;ADSSLASEVRFYCDTSYHSRVIHFKTSQAAIIQMAFDGTSAASVSDWQSFTALSGHTGNLPAATNLVQQLTGAVVQTGFTGAPFYVDGGSGWSIRLNGFRWECDDFNAGYNQDTLHQVWFR
;
A
#
# COMPACT_ATOMS: atom_id res chain seq x y z
N ALA A 1 6.29 16.37 -9.82
CA ALA A 1 6.79 15.63 -11.00
C ALA A 1 5.59 15.28 -11.87
N ASP A 2 5.78 15.13 -13.19
CA ASP A 2 4.70 14.85 -14.13
C ASP A 2 4.33 13.35 -14.12
N SER A 3 3.07 13.04 -13.85
CA SER A 3 2.56 11.66 -13.82
C SER A 3 2.35 11.04 -15.20
N SER A 4 2.45 11.84 -16.28
CA SER A 4 2.41 11.34 -17.66
C SER A 4 3.55 10.37 -18.00
N LEU A 5 4.57 10.27 -17.12
CA LEU A 5 5.73 9.39 -17.26
C LEU A 5 5.49 7.96 -16.76
N ALA A 6 4.35 7.66 -16.14
CA ALA A 6 4.01 6.30 -15.73
C ALA A 6 2.59 5.91 -16.18
N SER A 7 2.51 4.74 -16.78
CA SER A 7 1.30 4.02 -17.19
C SER A 7 0.80 3.04 -16.12
N GLU A 8 1.70 2.53 -15.26
CA GLU A 8 1.35 1.61 -14.18
C GLU A 8 2.27 1.74 -12.95
N VAL A 9 1.72 1.37 -11.78
CA VAL A 9 2.47 1.15 -10.54
C VAL A 9 2.34 -0.31 -10.13
N ARG A 10 3.45 -0.94 -9.77
CA ARG A 10 3.50 -2.29 -9.21
C ARG A 10 3.89 -2.24 -7.74
N PHE A 11 3.21 -3.04 -6.92
CA PHE A 11 3.48 -3.22 -5.51
C PHE A 11 3.90 -4.66 -5.23
N TYR A 12 4.89 -4.82 -4.36
CA TYR A 12 5.24 -6.09 -3.76
C TYR A 12 5.46 -5.92 -2.27
N CYS A 13 4.96 -6.86 -1.48
CA CYS A 13 5.26 -6.95 -0.07
C CYS A 13 5.32 -8.39 0.42
N ASP A 14 6.34 -8.71 1.21
CA ASP A 14 6.41 -9.90 2.06
C ASP A 14 6.93 -9.56 3.48
N THR A 15 6.74 -10.51 4.40
CA THR A 15 7.11 -10.37 5.81
C THR A 15 7.52 -11.71 6.41
N SER A 16 8.38 -11.68 7.43
CA SER A 16 8.73 -12.88 8.23
C SER A 16 7.56 -13.41 9.09
N TYR A 17 6.48 -12.63 9.24
CA TYR A 17 5.35 -12.98 10.11
C TYR A 17 4.42 -14.05 9.53
N HIS A 18 4.24 -14.08 8.21
CA HIS A 18 3.33 -15.00 7.54
C HIS A 18 3.71 -15.21 6.07
N SER A 19 3.13 -16.22 5.41
CA SER A 19 3.47 -16.59 4.04
C SER A 19 2.65 -15.88 2.93
N ARG A 20 1.79 -14.91 3.28
CA ARG A 20 1.04 -14.13 2.28
C ARG A 20 1.95 -13.11 1.61
N VAL A 21 1.74 -12.91 0.30
CA VAL A 21 2.50 -11.97 -0.52
C VAL A 21 1.56 -11.01 -1.23
N ILE A 22 1.76 -9.72 -1.00
CA ILE A 22 1.17 -8.69 -1.85
C ILE A 22 2.01 -8.65 -3.12
N HIS A 23 1.41 -8.90 -4.27
CA HIS A 23 2.07 -8.74 -5.56
C HIS A 23 1.07 -8.36 -6.64
N PHE A 24 0.94 -7.07 -6.93
CA PHE A 24 -0.06 -6.60 -7.88
C PHE A 24 0.42 -5.38 -8.64
N LYS A 25 -0.35 -4.98 -9.65
CA LYS A 25 -0.20 -3.72 -10.35
C LYS A 25 -1.53 -3.03 -10.58
N THR A 26 -1.48 -1.72 -10.80
CA THR A 26 -2.65 -0.90 -11.10
C THR A 26 -2.27 0.25 -12.03
N SER A 27 -3.23 0.66 -12.85
CA SER A 27 -3.14 1.83 -13.75
C SER A 27 -4.08 2.96 -13.29
N GLN A 28 -4.57 2.92 -12.05
CA GLN A 28 -5.44 3.97 -11.52
C GLN A 28 -4.68 5.30 -11.42
N ALA A 29 -5.22 6.34 -12.06
CA ALA A 29 -4.58 7.65 -12.15
C ALA A 29 -4.26 8.24 -10.76
N ALA A 30 -5.14 8.06 -9.77
CA ALA A 30 -4.92 8.57 -8.41
C ALA A 30 -3.73 7.87 -7.71
N ILE A 31 -3.52 6.58 -7.97
CA ILE A 31 -2.40 5.81 -7.40
C ILE A 31 -1.10 6.14 -8.13
N ILE A 32 -1.15 6.30 -9.45
CA ILE A 32 -0.02 6.79 -10.23
C ILE A 32 0.39 8.17 -9.72
N GLN A 33 -0.55 9.11 -9.57
CA GLN A 33 -0.27 10.45 -9.09
C GLN A 33 0.36 10.45 -7.68
N MET A 34 -0.14 9.62 -6.77
CA MET A 34 0.43 9.41 -5.43
C MET A 34 1.91 9.04 -5.44
N ALA A 35 2.37 8.30 -6.46
CA ALA A 35 3.78 7.98 -6.62
C ALA A 35 4.67 9.21 -6.83
N PHE A 36 4.14 10.27 -7.44
CA PHE A 36 4.89 11.44 -7.85
C PHE A 36 4.81 12.58 -6.84
N ASP A 37 3.70 12.71 -6.12
CA ASP A 37 3.47 13.83 -5.21
C ASP A 37 3.27 13.42 -3.74
N GLY A 38 3.17 12.11 -3.47
CA GLY A 38 2.96 11.60 -2.11
C GLY A 38 1.58 11.92 -1.53
N THR A 39 0.61 12.37 -2.34
CA THR A 39 -0.75 12.66 -1.89
C THR A 39 -1.59 11.39 -1.76
N SER A 40 -2.46 11.33 -0.74
CA SER A 40 -3.34 10.19 -0.49
C SER A 40 -4.75 10.40 -1.07
N ALA A 41 -4.86 10.62 -2.38
CA ALA A 41 -6.14 10.93 -3.04
C ALA A 41 -6.91 9.69 -3.55
N ALA A 42 -6.28 8.51 -3.57
CA ALA A 42 -6.91 7.29 -4.06
C ALA A 42 -8.05 6.82 -3.15
N SER A 43 -9.18 6.45 -3.75
CA SER A 43 -10.34 5.87 -3.08
C SER A 43 -10.15 4.38 -2.79
N VAL A 44 -11.03 3.80 -1.96
CA VAL A 44 -11.09 2.34 -1.77
C VAL A 44 -11.28 1.61 -3.11
N SER A 45 -12.18 2.12 -3.97
CA SER A 45 -12.42 1.55 -5.30
C SER A 45 -11.21 1.65 -6.24
N ASP A 46 -10.35 2.64 -6.07
CA ASP A 46 -9.10 2.71 -6.84
C ASP A 46 -8.16 1.56 -6.45
N TRP A 47 -8.00 1.28 -5.16
CA TRP A 47 -7.15 0.17 -4.71
C TRP A 47 -7.72 -1.21 -5.07
N GLN A 48 -9.05 -1.36 -5.03
CA GLN A 48 -9.72 -2.58 -5.47
C GLN A 48 -9.69 -2.76 -7.01
N SER A 49 -9.32 -1.72 -7.76
CA SER A 49 -9.12 -1.78 -9.22
C SER A 49 -7.65 -2.11 -9.55
N PHE A 50 -7.33 -3.40 -9.55
CA PHE A 50 -5.97 -3.90 -9.71
C PHE A 50 -5.90 -5.16 -10.58
N THR A 51 -4.69 -5.53 -10.97
CA THR A 51 -4.35 -6.83 -11.56
C THR A 51 -3.40 -7.57 -10.63
N ALA A 52 -3.84 -8.71 -10.10
CA ALA A 52 -2.97 -9.63 -9.38
C ALA A 52 -1.86 -10.15 -10.31
N LEU A 53 -0.63 -10.19 -9.82
CA LEU A 53 0.49 -10.79 -10.53
C LEU A 53 0.76 -12.21 -10.02
N SER A 54 1.52 -12.99 -10.79
CA SER A 54 1.88 -14.35 -10.40
C SER A 54 2.57 -14.35 -9.04
N GLY A 55 2.05 -15.11 -8.08
CA GLY A 55 2.56 -15.18 -6.71
C GLY A 55 1.78 -14.33 -5.69
N HIS A 56 0.78 -13.57 -6.12
CA HIS A 56 -0.13 -12.86 -5.22
C HIS A 56 -0.95 -13.81 -4.36
N THR A 57 -0.84 -13.70 -3.03
CA THR A 57 -1.63 -14.48 -2.07
C THR A 57 -2.15 -13.65 -0.90
N GLY A 58 -1.85 -12.35 -0.88
CA GLY A 58 -2.33 -11.40 0.11
C GLY A 58 -3.83 -11.10 0.01
N ASN A 59 -4.40 -10.61 1.11
CA ASN A 59 -5.77 -10.09 1.11
C ASN A 59 -5.83 -8.73 0.40
N LEU A 60 -4.79 -7.92 0.56
CA LEU A 60 -4.67 -6.60 -0.07
C LEU A 60 -4.11 -6.69 -1.50
N PRO A 61 -4.62 -5.89 -2.44
CA PRO A 61 -5.50 -4.74 -2.20
C PRO A 61 -7.00 -5.06 -2.35
N ALA A 62 -7.38 -6.30 -2.70
CA ALA A 62 -8.78 -6.70 -2.92
C ALA A 62 -9.67 -6.43 -1.71
N ALA A 63 -9.16 -6.72 -0.51
CA ALA A 63 -9.91 -6.58 0.73
C ALA A 63 -9.98 -5.15 1.27
N THR A 64 -9.30 -4.17 0.65
CA THR A 64 -9.23 -2.78 1.14
C THR A 64 -10.63 -2.27 1.47
N ASN A 65 -10.83 -1.79 2.70
CA ASN A 65 -12.09 -1.18 3.13
C ASN A 65 -11.91 0.26 3.63
N LEU A 66 -10.66 0.65 3.91
CA LEU A 66 -10.28 2.00 4.29
C LEU A 66 -9.02 2.41 3.53
N VAL A 67 -8.97 3.70 3.26
CA VAL A 67 -7.79 4.41 2.77
C VAL A 67 -7.47 5.48 3.79
N GLN A 68 -6.19 5.77 3.98
CA GLN A 68 -5.80 6.80 4.93
C GLN A 68 -6.49 8.13 4.63
N GLN A 69 -7.30 8.60 5.57
CA GLN A 69 -7.90 9.93 5.55
C GLN A 69 -6.92 10.93 6.18
N LEU A 70 -6.83 12.12 5.58
CA LEU A 70 -5.95 13.22 6.02
C LEU A 70 -6.42 13.89 7.34
N THR A 71 -7.28 13.24 8.12
CA THR A 71 -7.94 13.84 9.29
C THR A 71 -7.42 13.21 10.58
N GLY A 72 -6.60 13.97 11.32
CA GLY A 72 -5.98 13.56 12.58
C GLY A 72 -4.46 13.64 12.56
N ALA A 73 -3.82 13.31 13.69
CA ALA A 73 -2.38 13.42 13.95
C ALA A 73 -1.47 12.49 13.11
N VAL A 74 -1.92 12.05 11.93
CA VAL A 74 -1.16 11.16 11.06
C VAL A 74 -0.27 12.00 10.14
N VAL A 75 1.05 11.88 10.32
CA VAL A 75 2.06 12.75 9.70
C VAL A 75 2.74 12.10 8.48
N GLN A 76 2.27 10.93 8.02
CA GLN A 76 2.86 10.21 6.87
C GLN A 76 1.79 9.94 5.83
N THR A 77 2.03 10.35 4.58
CA THR A 77 1.11 10.19 3.45
C THR A 77 1.71 9.29 2.37
N GLY A 78 0.94 9.05 1.31
CA GLY A 78 1.39 8.27 0.16
C GLY A 78 1.73 6.82 0.52
N PHE A 79 2.68 6.22 -0.21
CA PHE A 79 3.05 4.82 -0.03
C PHE A 79 3.81 4.51 1.27
N THR A 80 4.19 5.52 2.06
CA THR A 80 4.81 5.29 3.37
C THR A 80 3.81 5.33 4.53
N GLY A 81 2.61 5.88 4.31
CA GLY A 81 1.52 5.91 5.26
C GLY A 81 0.75 4.59 5.31
N ALA A 82 -0.58 4.68 5.33
CA ALA A 82 -1.49 3.52 5.18
C ALA A 82 -2.37 3.70 3.93
N PRO A 83 -1.79 3.68 2.72
CA PRO A 83 -2.50 4.05 1.49
C PRO A 83 -3.74 3.19 1.22
N PHE A 84 -3.71 1.92 1.65
CA PHE A 84 -4.80 0.96 1.59
C PHE A 84 -4.70 -0.01 2.77
N TYR A 85 -5.82 -0.27 3.46
CA TYR A 85 -5.85 -1.21 4.58
C TYR A 85 -7.27 -1.74 4.85
N VAL A 86 -7.31 -2.75 5.73
CA VAL A 86 -8.50 -3.27 6.40
C VAL A 86 -8.43 -2.85 7.86
N ASP A 87 -9.47 -2.18 8.37
CA ASP A 87 -9.52 -1.81 9.78
C ASP A 87 -9.30 -3.03 10.71
N GLY A 88 -8.31 -2.95 11.59
CA GLY A 88 -7.93 -4.03 12.51
C GLY A 88 -7.50 -5.36 11.86
N GLY A 89 -7.22 -5.40 10.55
CA GLY A 89 -6.97 -6.66 9.82
C GLY A 89 -5.60 -6.74 9.14
N SER A 90 -5.47 -6.07 8.00
CA SER A 90 -4.30 -6.13 7.11
C SER A 90 -3.99 -4.74 6.60
N GLY A 91 -2.72 -4.37 6.52
CA GLY A 91 -2.28 -3.05 6.05
C GLY A 91 -1.01 -3.09 5.23
N TRP A 92 -0.75 -1.97 4.56
CA TRP A 92 0.56 -1.61 4.04
C TRP A 92 1.03 -0.39 4.83
N SER A 93 2.21 -0.45 5.45
CA SER A 93 2.85 0.74 5.99
C SER A 93 4.36 0.65 6.09
N ILE A 94 5.04 1.79 5.91
CA ILE A 94 6.50 1.90 5.99
C ILE A 94 6.84 2.89 7.11
N ARG A 95 7.11 2.34 8.30
CA ARG A 95 7.39 3.11 9.52
C ARG A 95 6.26 4.06 9.91
N LEU A 96 5.00 3.66 9.76
CA LEU A 96 3.86 4.47 10.17
C LEU A 96 3.89 4.73 11.68
N ASN A 97 3.63 5.98 12.10
CA ASN A 97 3.75 6.44 13.50
C ASN A 97 5.14 6.22 14.12
N GLY A 98 6.18 6.02 13.29
CA GLY A 98 7.56 5.82 13.74
C GLY A 98 7.95 4.37 14.02
N PHE A 99 7.02 3.41 13.99
CA PHE A 99 7.30 2.02 14.42
C PHE A 99 6.51 0.92 13.69
N ARG A 100 5.51 1.23 12.85
CA ARG A 100 4.71 0.21 12.17
C ARG A 100 5.26 -0.12 10.79
N TRP A 101 5.51 -1.39 10.54
CA TRP A 101 5.98 -1.92 9.26
C TRP A 101 5.02 -3.05 8.85
N GLU A 102 3.96 -2.69 8.11
CA GLU A 102 2.86 -3.62 7.86
C GLU A 102 2.87 -4.13 6.44
N CYS A 103 2.61 -5.43 6.31
CA CYS A 103 2.65 -6.16 5.06
C CYS A 103 1.54 -7.20 4.98
N ASP A 104 0.33 -6.77 4.62
CA ASP A 104 -0.87 -7.61 4.65
C ASP A 104 -1.23 -8.12 6.06
N ASP A 105 -0.81 -7.40 7.09
CA ASP A 105 -1.02 -7.67 8.51
C ASP A 105 -1.31 -6.38 9.31
N PHE A 106 -1.60 -6.52 10.61
CA PHE A 106 -1.77 -5.43 11.56
C PHE A 106 -0.98 -5.72 12.85
N ASN A 107 0.30 -6.06 12.73
CA ASN A 107 1.17 -6.36 13.87
C ASN A 107 1.51 -5.12 14.72
N ALA A 108 1.37 -3.92 14.14
CA ALA A 108 1.62 -2.64 14.80
C ALA A 108 2.99 -2.57 15.54
N GLY A 109 4.04 -3.15 14.97
CA GLY A 109 5.37 -3.23 15.58
C GLY A 109 6.50 -3.35 14.58
N TYR A 110 7.71 -3.58 15.10
CA TYR A 110 8.97 -3.65 14.36
C TYR A 110 9.75 -4.96 14.58
N ASN A 111 9.07 -6.00 15.10
CA ASN A 111 9.67 -7.29 15.44
C ASN A 111 9.77 -8.26 14.26
N GLN A 112 9.42 -7.82 13.05
CA GLN A 112 9.34 -8.64 11.85
C GLN A 112 10.12 -7.96 10.74
N ASP A 113 10.75 -8.76 9.89
CA ASP A 113 11.36 -8.28 8.67
C ASP A 113 10.27 -8.08 7.62
N THR A 114 10.26 -6.93 6.96
CA THR A 114 9.33 -6.64 5.87
C THR A 114 10.10 -6.12 4.65
N LEU A 115 9.73 -6.60 3.46
CA LEU A 115 10.20 -6.05 2.20
C LEU A 115 9.05 -5.34 1.50
N HIS A 116 9.18 -4.03 1.32
CA HIS A 116 8.25 -3.24 0.49
C HIS A 116 8.97 -2.81 -0.80
N GLN A 117 8.40 -3.15 -1.95
CA GLN A 117 8.91 -2.71 -3.25
C GLN A 117 7.81 -2.08 -4.07
N VAL A 118 8.14 -0.95 -4.69
CA VAL A 118 7.26 -0.22 -5.62
C VAL A 118 8.04 0.04 -6.90
N TRP A 119 7.43 -0.27 -8.05
CA TRP A 119 8.00 0.01 -9.37
C TRP A 119 7.05 0.87 -10.20
N PHE A 120 7.63 1.73 -11.04
CA PHE A 120 6.94 2.62 -11.96
C PHE A 120 7.30 2.25 -13.38
N ARG A 121 6.33 2.30 -14.29
CA ARG A 121 6.50 1.95 -15.70
C ARG A 121 5.77 2.91 -16.61
#